data_AF-A0A2J6W243-F1
#
_entry.id   AF-A0A2J6W243-F1
#
_cell.length_a   1.000
_cell.length_b   1.000
_cell.length_c   1.000
_cell.angle_alpha   90.00
_cell.angle_beta   90.00
_cell.angle_gamma   90.00
#
_symmetry.space_group_name_H-M   'P 1'
#
loop_
_entity.id
_entity.type
_entity.pdbx_description
1 polymer ?
#
loop_
_entity_poly.entity_id
_entity_poly.type
_entity_poly.pdbx_seq_one_letter_code
_entity_poly.pdbx_strand_id
1 'polypeptide(L)'
;MSKCSCEEKSKMELISCLAPPAGEYEAQIDLGSNRKLIINSDGIFLRTYSLDDFLPFIQTRDLKIKERDLDLFKISMKDMLCSTINALLDASNHSSIYAKEKVNNCAELIGELINYCKQK
;
A
#
# COMPACT_ATOMS: atom_id res chain seq x y z
N MET A 1 -9.76 25.73 1.95
CA MET A 1 -9.84 24.28 2.24
C MET A 1 -9.24 23.58 1.06
N SER A 2 -8.04 23.03 1.20
CA SER A 2 -7.41 22.21 0.15
C SER A 2 -8.26 20.96 0.01
N LYS A 3 -8.98 20.83 -1.11
CA LYS A 3 -9.65 19.56 -1.45
C LYS A 3 -8.59 18.48 -1.56
N CYS A 4 -8.82 17.33 -0.93
CA CYS A 4 -7.88 16.22 -1.03
C CYS A 4 -7.79 15.80 -2.50
N SER A 5 -6.57 15.74 -3.05
CA SER A 5 -6.33 15.30 -4.43
C SER A 5 -6.72 13.85 -4.74
N CYS A 6 -7.11 13.09 -3.71
CA CYS A 6 -7.58 11.71 -3.83
C CYS A 6 -9.11 11.58 -3.74
N GLU A 7 -9.84 12.66 -3.48
CA GLU A 7 -11.30 12.66 -3.54
C GLU A 7 -11.78 12.27 -4.95
N GLU A 8 -12.95 11.61 -5.02
CA GLU A 8 -13.62 11.19 -6.27
C GLU A 8 -12.85 10.18 -7.15
N LYS A 9 -11.68 9.71 -6.72
CA LYS A 9 -10.92 8.68 -7.44
C LYS A 9 -11.62 7.33 -7.38
N SER A 10 -11.49 6.56 -8.47
CA SER A 10 -11.93 5.17 -8.48
C SER A 10 -11.14 4.35 -7.44
N LYS A 11 -11.66 3.16 -7.06
CA LYS A 11 -11.10 2.39 -5.94
C LYS A 11 -9.59 2.14 -6.05
N MET A 12 -9.09 1.79 -7.22
CA MET A 12 -7.67 1.53 -7.45
C MET A 12 -6.84 2.80 -7.53
N GLU A 13 -7.36 3.85 -8.16
CA GLU A 13 -6.70 5.15 -8.19
C GLU A 13 -6.62 5.79 -6.79
N LEU A 14 -7.61 5.52 -5.93
CA LEU A 14 -7.62 5.93 -4.53
C LEU A 14 -6.48 5.24 -3.76
N ILE A 15 -6.33 3.92 -3.92
CA ILE A 15 -5.23 3.15 -3.33
C ILE A 15 -3.89 3.72 -3.80
N SER A 16 -3.69 3.91 -5.10
CA SER A 16 -2.43 4.49 -5.61
C SER A 16 -2.21 5.92 -5.13
N CYS A 17 -3.27 6.72 -4.97
CA CYS A 17 -3.16 8.11 -4.53
C CYS A 17 -2.81 8.25 -3.05
N LEU A 18 -3.28 7.32 -2.22
CA LEU A 18 -3.00 7.25 -0.78
C LEU A 18 -1.82 6.32 -0.47
N ALA A 19 -1.11 5.84 -1.48
CA ALA A 19 0.01 4.95 -1.28
C ALA A 19 1.15 5.67 -0.52
N PRO A 20 1.82 4.97 0.41
CA PRO A 20 2.99 5.52 1.09
C PRO A 20 4.12 5.79 0.06
N PRO A 21 5.06 6.69 0.40
CA PRO A 21 6.19 6.98 -0.47
C PRO A 21 7.05 5.73 -0.66
N ALA A 22 7.46 5.45 -1.89
CA ALA A 22 8.34 4.32 -2.20
C ALA A 22 9.67 4.38 -1.42
N GLY A 23 10.21 3.21 -1.09
CA GLY A 23 11.44 3.06 -0.31
C GLY A 23 11.15 2.57 1.10
N GLU A 24 11.27 3.46 2.09
CA GLU A 24 11.22 3.07 3.51
C GLU A 24 9.82 2.63 3.98
N TYR A 25 8.76 3.14 3.35
CA TYR A 25 7.39 2.84 3.74
C TYR A 25 6.64 2.15 2.62
N GLU A 26 6.11 0.97 2.89
CA GLU A 26 5.39 0.17 1.91
C GLU A 26 4.20 -0.50 2.59
N ALA A 27 3.05 -0.51 1.91
CA ALA A 27 1.97 -1.38 2.34
C ALA A 27 2.27 -2.79 1.88
N GLN A 28 2.19 -3.75 2.80
CA GLN A 28 2.51 -5.15 2.53
C GLN A 28 1.29 -6.03 2.83
N ILE A 29 0.97 -6.94 1.90
CA ILE A 29 -0.06 -7.95 2.08
C ILE A 29 0.57 -9.31 1.83
N ASP A 30 0.47 -10.21 2.79
CA ASP A 30 1.02 -11.56 2.68
C ASP A 30 0.18 -12.41 1.73
N LEU A 31 0.82 -13.03 0.73
CA LEU A 31 0.19 -13.94 -0.23
C LEU A 31 0.59 -15.41 0.02
N GLY A 32 1.36 -15.66 1.08
CA GLY A 32 1.94 -16.95 1.41
C GLY A 32 3.04 -17.39 0.44
N SER A 33 3.70 -18.50 0.78
CA SER A 33 4.77 -19.10 -0.03
C SER A 33 5.92 -18.11 -0.33
N ASN A 34 6.32 -17.31 0.66
CA ASN A 34 7.36 -16.28 0.52
C ASN A 34 7.04 -15.21 -0.54
N ARG A 35 5.77 -14.87 -0.72
CA ARG A 35 5.32 -13.81 -1.64
C ARG A 35 4.51 -12.77 -0.89
N LYS A 36 4.74 -11.51 -1.22
CA LYS A 36 3.98 -10.37 -0.70
C LYS A 36 3.54 -9.48 -1.85
N LEU A 37 2.35 -8.92 -1.71
CA LEU A 37 1.95 -7.76 -2.49
C LEU A 37 2.49 -6.51 -1.80
N ILE A 38 3.17 -5.66 -2.57
CA ILE A 38 3.73 -4.39 -2.12
C ILE A 38 2.97 -3.26 -2.84
N ILE A 39 2.53 -2.26 -2.08
CA ILE A 39 1.84 -1.07 -2.61
C ILE A 39 2.58 0.18 -2.12
N ASN A 40 3.01 1.03 -3.05
CA ASN A 40 3.64 2.32 -2.77
C ASN A 40 3.34 3.33 -3.91
N SER A 41 3.91 4.53 -3.81
CA SER A 41 3.72 5.61 -4.79
C SER A 41 4.13 5.26 -6.23
N ASP A 42 5.02 4.27 -6.42
CA ASP A 42 5.49 3.85 -7.75
C ASP A 42 4.57 2.81 -8.40
N GLY A 43 3.69 2.19 -7.60
CA GLY A 43 2.68 1.26 -8.06
C GLY A 43 2.52 0.04 -7.15
N ILE A 44 2.11 -1.06 -7.76
CA ILE A 44 1.83 -2.33 -7.09
C ILE A 44 2.78 -3.39 -7.62
N PHE A 45 3.40 -4.13 -6.70
CA PHE A 45 4.44 -5.09 -7.02
C PHE A 45 4.16 -6.42 -6.33
N LEU A 46 4.48 -7.50 -7.02
CA LEU A 46 4.66 -8.80 -6.40
C LEU A 46 6.12 -8.93 -6.00
N ARG A 47 6.36 -9.01 -4.69
CA ARG A 47 7.68 -9.27 -4.11
C ARG A 47 7.79 -10.73 -3.71
N THR A 48 8.79 -11.42 -4.22
CA THR A 48 9.08 -12.81 -3.86
C THR A 48 10.41 -12.90 -3.14
N TYR A 49 10.46 -13.71 -2.10
CA TYR A 49 11.67 -13.99 -1.34
C TYR A 49 12.09 -15.44 -1.57
N SER A 50 13.37 -15.64 -1.91
CA SER A 50 13.99 -16.96 -1.91
C SER A 50 15.04 -17.00 -0.83
N LEU A 51 14.90 -17.98 0.07
CA LEU A 51 15.98 -18.45 0.91
C LEU A 51 16.67 -19.55 0.11
N ASP A 52 17.89 -19.28 -0.32
CA ASP A 52 18.74 -20.29 -0.95
C ASP A 52 19.67 -20.83 0.14
N ASP A 53 19.60 -22.13 0.42
CA ASP A 53 20.41 -22.78 1.46
C ASP A 53 21.92 -22.67 1.17
N PHE A 54 22.31 -22.30 -0.06
CA PHE A 54 23.70 -22.16 -0.49
C PHE A 54 24.21 -20.70 -0.48
N LEU A 55 23.34 -19.71 -0.27
CA LEU A 55 23.71 -18.29 -0.25
C LEU A 55 23.37 -17.65 1.10
N PRO A 56 24.30 -16.90 1.72
CA PRO A 56 24.06 -16.28 3.03
C PRO A 56 23.16 -15.02 2.95
N PHE A 57 22.41 -14.82 1.87
CA PHE A 57 21.57 -13.64 1.67
C PHE A 57 20.22 -13.99 1.03
N ILE A 58 19.19 -13.22 1.39
CA ILE A 58 17.84 -13.35 0.83
C ILE A 58 17.82 -12.73 -0.57
N GLN A 59 17.40 -13.49 -1.58
CA GLN A 59 17.14 -12.93 -2.90
C GLN A 59 15.70 -12.40 -2.96
N THR A 60 15.57 -11.10 -3.18
CA THR A 60 14.28 -10.41 -3.39
C THR A 60 14.09 -10.12 -4.87
N ARG A 61 12.91 -10.43 -5.42
CA ARG A 61 12.53 -10.02 -6.78
C ARG A 61 11.20 -9.27 -6.73
N ASP A 62 11.17 -8.11 -7.38
CA ASP A 62 9.98 -7.27 -7.48
C ASP A 62 9.49 -7.27 -8.93
N LEU A 63 8.23 -7.66 -9.13
CA LEU A 63 7.55 -7.60 -10.42
C LEU A 63 6.41 -6.59 -10.32
N LYS A 64 6.47 -5.52 -11.11
CA LYS A 64 5.34 -4.58 -11.22
C LYS A 64 4.17 -5.27 -11.91
N ILE A 65 3.01 -5.27 -11.27
CA ILE A 65 1.80 -5.92 -11.79
C ILE A 65 0.73 -4.89 -12.11
N LYS A 66 -0.22 -5.24 -12.99
CA LYS A 66 -1.36 -4.39 -13.34
C LYS A 66 -2.57 -4.78 -12.50
N GLU A 67 -3.55 -3.88 -12.46
CA GLU A 67 -4.83 -4.10 -11.77
C GLU A 67 -5.50 -5.42 -12.16
N ARG A 68 -5.55 -5.73 -13.46
CA ARG A 68 -6.12 -6.99 -13.98
C ARG A 68 -5.44 -8.27 -13.46
N ASP A 69 -4.19 -8.16 -12.98
CA ASP A 69 -3.44 -9.29 -12.47
C ASP A 69 -3.77 -9.53 -10.97
N LEU A 70 -4.41 -8.57 -10.29
CA LEU A 70 -4.78 -8.67 -8.87
C LEU A 70 -5.83 -9.75 -8.60
N ASP A 71 -6.73 -9.97 -9.55
CA ASP A 71 -7.76 -11.00 -9.46
C ASP A 71 -7.16 -12.41 -9.26
N LEU A 72 -5.92 -12.63 -9.74
CA LEU A 72 -5.21 -13.90 -9.59
C LEU A 72 -4.82 -14.19 -8.13
N PHE A 73 -4.68 -13.15 -7.29
CA PHE A 73 -4.23 -13.28 -5.91
C PHE A 73 -5.38 -13.37 -4.91
N LYS A 74 -6.64 -13.26 -5.37
CA LYS A 74 -7.85 -13.30 -4.53
C LYS A 74 -7.82 -12.33 -3.34
N ILE A 75 -7.13 -11.20 -3.49
CA ILE A 75 -7.04 -10.16 -2.46
C ILE A 75 -8.26 -9.26 -2.58
N SER A 76 -8.91 -8.96 -1.46
CA SER A 76 -10.04 -8.03 -1.50
C SER A 76 -9.53 -6.59 -1.66
N MET A 77 -10.28 -5.79 -2.41
CA MET A 77 -10.03 -4.35 -2.52
C MET A 77 -10.05 -3.64 -1.17
N LYS A 78 -10.84 -4.15 -0.22
CA LYS A 78 -10.88 -3.65 1.16
C LYS A 78 -9.53 -3.86 1.85
N ASP A 79 -8.96 -5.05 1.76
CA ASP A 79 -7.65 -5.35 2.37
C ASP A 79 -6.55 -4.49 1.77
N MET A 80 -6.57 -4.29 0.45
CA MET A 80 -5.61 -3.40 -0.23
C MET A 80 -5.71 -1.96 0.27
N LEU A 81 -6.93 -1.42 0.33
CA LEU A 81 -7.17 -0.06 0.81
C LEU A 81 -6.73 0.11 2.27
N CYS A 82 -7.11 -0.82 3.14
CA CYS A 82 -6.82 -0.74 4.57
C CYS A 82 -5.33 -0.87 4.86
N SER A 83 -4.64 -1.82 4.22
CA SER A 83 -3.18 -1.94 4.34
C SER A 83 -2.47 -0.68 3.86
N THR A 84 -2.96 -0.08 2.76
CA THR A 84 -2.38 1.16 2.21
C THR A 84 -2.51 2.34 3.16
N ILE A 85 -3.69 2.55 3.73
CA ILE A 85 -3.94 3.63 4.70
C ILE A 85 -3.11 3.43 5.96
N ASN A 86 -3.05 2.21 6.48
CA ASN A 86 -2.25 1.90 7.67
C ASN A 86 -0.77 2.22 7.43
N ALA A 87 -0.23 1.84 6.25
CA ALA A 87 1.15 2.14 5.90
C ALA A 87 1.40 3.65 5.69
N LEU A 88 0.44 4.38 5.11
CA LEU A 88 0.54 5.84 4.97
C LEU A 88 0.55 6.55 6.33
N LEU A 89 -0.30 6.12 7.26
CA LEU A 89 -0.33 6.64 8.63
C LEU A 89 0.94 6.32 9.38
N ASP A 90 1.45 5.09 9.23
CA ASP A 90 2.71 4.67 9.82
C ASP A 90 3.88 5.53 9.31
N ALA A 91 3.93 5.78 7.99
CA ALA A 91 4.90 6.67 7.38
C ALA A 91 4.81 8.10 7.91
N SER A 92 3.58 8.62 8.06
CA SER A 92 3.32 9.95 8.62
C SER A 92 3.81 10.07 10.07
N ASN A 93 3.72 9.00 10.84
CA ASN A 93 4.16 8.98 12.25
C ASN A 93 5.68 8.83 12.40
N HIS A 94 6.36 8.22 11.42
CA HIS A 94 7.79 7.91 11.48
C HIS A 94 8.68 8.85 10.65
N SER A 95 8.31 10.14 10.56
CA SER A 95 9.11 11.24 9.98
C SER A 95 9.01 11.45 8.47
N SER A 96 8.13 10.77 7.75
CA SER A 96 7.90 11.09 6.33
C SER A 96 7.13 12.41 6.20
N ILE A 97 7.82 13.47 5.73
CA ILE A 97 7.21 14.79 5.46
C ILE A 97 6.11 14.65 4.41
N TYR A 98 6.38 13.90 3.34
CA TYR A 98 5.42 13.65 2.26
C TYR A 98 4.14 12.99 2.78
N ALA A 99 4.26 11.90 3.56
CA ALA A 99 3.11 11.20 4.09
C ALA A 99 2.33 12.09 5.07
N LYS A 100 3.02 12.86 5.92
CA LYS A 100 2.39 13.77 6.87
C LYS A 100 1.61 14.87 6.18
N GLU A 101 2.17 15.47 5.13
CA GLU A 101 1.46 16.46 4.31
C GLU A 101 0.23 15.84 3.63
N LYS A 102 0.38 14.64 3.06
CA LYS A 102 -0.71 13.91 2.42
C LYS A 102 -1.85 13.59 3.40
N VAL A 103 -1.52 13.12 4.60
CA VAL A 103 -2.49 12.82 5.66
C VAL A 103 -3.22 14.08 6.10
N ASN A 104 -2.51 15.19 6.29
CA ASN A 104 -3.13 16.47 6.67
C ASN A 104 -4.07 17.01 5.58
N ASN A 105 -3.67 16.93 4.32
CA ASN A 105 -4.48 17.37 3.18
C ASN A 105 -5.70 16.48 2.90
N CYS A 106 -5.70 15.24 3.40
CA CYS A 106 -6.75 14.25 3.17
C CYS A 106 -7.37 13.73 4.48
N ALA A 107 -7.33 14.52 5.55
CA ALA A 107 -7.67 14.07 6.90
C ALA A 107 -9.12 13.57 7.03
N GLU A 108 -10.08 14.25 6.41
CA GLU A 108 -11.50 13.86 6.44
C GLU A 108 -11.70 12.50 5.74
N LEU A 109 -11.23 12.37 4.50
CA LEU A 109 -11.28 11.14 3.72
C LEU A 109 -10.59 9.98 4.45
N ILE A 110 -9.40 10.19 5.01
CA ILE A 110 -8.67 9.17 5.76
C ILE A 110 -9.46 8.76 7.01
N GLY A 111 -10.09 9.70 7.72
CA GLY A 111 -10.95 9.42 8.87
C GLY A 111 -12.12 8.50 8.52
N GLU A 112 -12.79 8.75 7.40
CA GLU A 112 -13.87 7.89 6.89
C GLU A 112 -13.37 6.49 6.53
N LEU A 113 -12.24 6.42 5.82
CA LEU A 113 -11.68 5.15 5.37
C LEU A 113 -11.14 4.30 6.54
N ILE A 114 -10.59 4.92 7.58
CA ILE A 114 -10.21 4.22 8.83
C ILE A 114 -11.45 3.56 9.46
N ASN A 115 -12.58 4.26 9.49
CA ASN A 115 -13.81 3.71 10.04
C ASN A 115 -14.33 2.54 9.19
N TYR A 116 -14.28 2.68 7.86
CA TYR A 116 -14.57 1.59 6.93
C TYR A 116 -13.68 0.36 7.15
N CYS A 117 -12.39 0.56 7.43
CA CYS A 117 -11.45 -0.52 7.73
C CYS A 117 -11.68 -1.22 9.08
N LYS A 118 -12.32 -0.53 10.04
CA LYS A 118 -12.66 -1.10 11.35
C LYS A 118 -13.98 -1.89 11.35
N GLN A 119 -14.87 -1.60 10.42
CA GLN A 119 -16.12 -2.34 10.24
C GLN A 119 -15.77 -3.72 9.65
N LYS A 120 -16.11 -4.81 10.35
CA LYS A 120 -15.88 -6.17 9.88
C LYS A 120 -16.76 -6.49 8.67
#